data_AF-A0A7X9IKL0-F1
#
_entry.id   AF-A0A7X9IKL0-F1
#
_cell.length_a   1.000
_cell.length_b   1.000
_cell.length_c   1.000
_cell.angle_alpha   90.00
_cell.angle_beta   90.00
_cell.angle_gamma   90.00
#
_symmetry.space_group_name_H-M   'P 1'
#
loop_
_entity.id
_entity.type
_entity.pdbx_description
1 polymer ?
#
loop_
_entity_poly.entity_id
_entity_poly.type
_entity_poly.pdbx_seq_one_letter_code
_entity_poly.pdbx_strand_id
1 'polypeptide(L)'
;MEIKQLLQFASDVINDNANSSTLLERIQIYFDAFEKFRPFLENMKLDSRADLVELLEKHNKVLRITMDLREDTSRAIRELKKRGKGIMAYTDIYPKKISLGSQKKG
;
A
#
# COMPACT_ATOMS: atom_id res chain seq x y z
N MET A 1 12.48 -9.77 17.72
CA MET A 1 12.07 -10.14 16.35
C MET A 1 13.34 -10.33 15.54
N GLU A 2 13.49 -11.46 14.84
CA GLU A 2 14.73 -11.77 14.10
C GLU A 2 14.66 -11.24 12.66
N ILE A 3 15.77 -10.77 12.08
CA ILE A 3 15.83 -10.34 10.67
C ILE A 3 15.28 -11.41 9.73
N LYS A 4 15.54 -12.69 10.03
CA LYS A 4 15.08 -13.83 9.22
C LYS A 4 13.55 -13.89 9.08
N GLN A 5 12.80 -13.53 10.13
CA GLN A 5 11.34 -13.48 10.07
C GLN A 5 10.86 -12.34 9.17
N LEU A 6 11.53 -11.19 9.23
CA LEU A 6 11.23 -10.04 8.38
C LEU A 6 11.55 -10.31 6.91
N LEU A 7 12.65 -11.02 6.64
CA LEU A 7 13.02 -11.50 5.31
C LEU A 7 12.00 -12.50 4.77
N GLN A 8 11.44 -13.37 5.62
CA GLN A 8 10.40 -14.30 5.23
C GLN A 8 9.12 -13.55 4.83
N PHE A 9 8.65 -12.61 5.65
CA PHE A 9 7.47 -11.81 5.32
C PHE A 9 7.67 -11.01 4.02
N ALA A 10 8.86 -10.46 3.79
CA ALA A 10 9.15 -9.78 2.53
C ALA A 10 9.13 -10.74 1.33
N SER A 11 9.69 -11.95 1.48
CA SER A 11 9.62 -13.00 0.47
C SER A 11 8.18 -13.45 0.18
N ASP A 12 7.33 -13.54 1.21
CA ASP A 12 5.93 -13.92 1.08
C ASP A 12 5.11 -12.87 0.32
N VAL A 13 5.51 -11.59 0.37
CA VAL A 13 4.91 -10.50 -0.44
C VAL A 13 5.46 -10.53 -1.88
N ILE A 14 6.76 -10.76 -2.06
CA ILE A 14 7.40 -10.75 -3.39
C ILE A 14 6.95 -11.92 -4.26
N ASN A 15 6.78 -13.10 -3.65
CA ASN A 15 6.43 -14.32 -4.37
C ASN A 15 4.91 -14.47 -4.60
N ASP A 16 4.09 -13.60 -4.00
CA ASP A 16 2.64 -13.74 -4.10
C ASP A 16 2.14 -13.17 -5.43
N ASN A 17 1.72 -14.07 -6.32
CA ASN A 17 0.92 -13.74 -7.50
C ASN A 17 -0.60 -13.80 -7.20
N ALA A 18 -0.97 -13.87 -5.92
CA ALA A 18 -2.36 -14.07 -5.47
C ALA A 18 -3.21 -12.80 -5.58
N ASN A 19 -4.52 -12.95 -5.35
CA ASN A 19 -5.54 -11.90 -5.43
C ASN A 19 -5.15 -10.62 -4.66
N SER A 20 -5.58 -9.46 -5.16
CA SER A 20 -5.22 -8.14 -4.62
C SER A 20 -5.56 -7.95 -3.13
N SER A 21 -6.59 -8.63 -2.61
CA SER A 21 -6.96 -8.58 -1.19
C SER A 21 -5.95 -9.29 -0.27
N THR A 22 -5.47 -10.48 -0.66
CA THR A 22 -4.50 -11.25 0.13
C THR A 22 -3.12 -10.60 0.08
N LEU A 23 -2.77 -9.97 -1.05
CA LEU A 23 -1.53 -9.21 -1.18
C LEU A 23 -1.52 -7.99 -0.23
N LEU A 24 -2.63 -7.27 -0.10
CA LEU A 24 -2.75 -6.13 0.81
C LEU A 24 -2.55 -6.53 2.28
N GLU A 25 -3.17 -7.63 2.71
CA GLU A 25 -3.01 -8.14 4.08
C GLU A 25 -1.55 -8.49 4.38
N ARG A 26 -0.86 -9.15 3.44
CA ARG A 26 0.56 -9.50 3.61
C ARG A 26 1.49 -8.29 3.63
N ILE A 27 1.23 -7.31 2.77
CA ILE A 27 1.94 -6.03 2.79
C ILE A 27 1.77 -5.38 4.16
N GLN A 28 0.55 -5.36 4.71
CA GLN A 28 0.26 -4.76 6.00
C GLN A 28 0.98 -5.49 7.14
N ILE A 29 0.93 -6.84 7.16
CA ILE A 29 1.69 -7.66 8.12
C ILE A 29 3.19 -7.37 8.04
N TYR A 30 3.74 -7.27 6.83
CA TYR A 30 5.15 -6.92 6.62
C TYR A 30 5.49 -5.53 7.18
N PHE A 31 4.66 -4.52 6.90
CA PHE A 31 4.87 -3.16 7.41
C PHE A 31 4.82 -3.10 8.94
N ASP A 32 3.82 -3.75 9.55
CA ASP A 32 3.70 -3.82 11.01
C ASP A 32 4.92 -4.51 11.65
N ALA A 33 5.43 -5.56 11.00
CA ALA A 33 6.66 -6.23 11.43
C ALA A 33 7.89 -5.32 11.25
N PHE A 34 7.98 -4.59 10.14
CA PHE A 34 9.07 -3.67 9.86
C PHE A 34 9.11 -2.50 10.84
N GLU A 35 7.97 -1.90 11.18
CA GLU A 35 7.91 -0.83 12.19
C GLU A 35 8.37 -1.30 13.56
N LYS A 36 7.96 -2.50 13.97
CA LYS A 36 8.44 -3.12 15.22
C LYS A 36 9.94 -3.43 15.17
N PHE A 37 10.48 -3.72 13.99
CA PHE A 37 11.90 -4.02 13.80
C PHE A 37 12.79 -2.77 13.68
N ARG A 38 12.24 -1.64 13.25
CA ARG A 38 12.97 -0.38 13.04
C ARG A 38 13.85 0.09 14.22
N PRO A 39 13.41 0.05 15.49
CA PRO A 39 14.25 0.48 16.62
C PRO A 39 15.46 -0.44 16.85
N PHE A 40 15.37 -1.69 16.39
CA PHE A 40 16.46 -2.65 16.51
C PHE A 40 17.54 -2.42 15.45
N LEU A 41 17.18 -1.88 14.27
CA LEU A 41 18.13 -1.50 13.23
C LEU A 41 19.11 -0.42 13.71
N GLU A 42 18.63 0.55 14.49
CA GLU A 42 19.46 1.66 15.01
C GLU A 42 20.53 1.18 16.02
N ASN A 43 20.27 0.06 16.69
CA ASN A 43 21.15 -0.51 17.71
C ASN A 43 21.95 -1.73 17.21
N MET A 44 21.78 -2.13 15.95
CA MET A 44 22.37 -3.35 15.43
C MET A 44 23.85 -3.13 15.07
N LYS A 45 24.73 -3.91 15.72
CA LYS A 45 26.16 -3.92 15.37
C LYS A 45 26.35 -4.51 13.98
N LEU A 46 27.31 -3.96 13.25
CA LEU A 46 27.64 -4.18 11.82
C LEU A 46 27.91 -5.63 11.38
N ASP A 47 27.91 -6.60 12.30
CA ASP A 47 28.29 -7.99 12.03
C ASP A 47 27.27 -8.75 11.15
N SER A 48 26.05 -8.25 10.99
CA SER A 48 24.99 -8.83 10.16
C SER A 48 24.75 -8.04 8.86
N ARG A 49 25.84 -7.50 8.27
CA ARG A 49 25.79 -6.64 7.08
C ARG A 49 25.14 -7.32 5.86
N ALA A 50 25.33 -8.63 5.71
CA ALA A 50 24.74 -9.40 4.60
C ALA A 50 23.21 -9.47 4.69
N ASP A 51 22.67 -9.82 5.87
CA ASP A 51 21.21 -9.92 6.09
C ASP A 51 20.52 -8.54 5.98
N LEU A 52 21.22 -7.48 6.39
CA LEU A 52 20.79 -6.09 6.22
C LEU A 52 20.69 -5.67 4.76
N VAL A 53 21.69 -6.03 3.94
CA VAL A 53 21.67 -5.75 2.49
C VAL A 53 20.54 -6.53 1.83
N GLU A 54 20.37 -7.82 2.16
CA GLU A 54 19.26 -8.62 1.64
C GLU A 54 17.90 -8.03 2.03
N LEU A 55 17.77 -7.56 3.28
CA LEU A 55 16.54 -6.94 3.76
C LEU A 55 16.23 -5.67 2.99
N LEU A 56 17.24 -4.83 2.71
CA LEU A 56 17.07 -3.58 1.98
C LEU A 56 16.67 -3.84 0.52
N GLU A 57 17.27 -4.85 -0.12
CA GLU A 57 16.89 -5.29 -1.46
C GLU A 57 15.45 -5.79 -1.52
N LYS A 58 15.04 -6.65 -0.57
CA LYS A 58 13.66 -7.14 -0.50
C LYS A 58 12.67 -6.04 -0.17
N HIS A 59 13.01 -5.12 0.73
CA HIS A 59 12.19 -3.97 1.06
C HIS A 59 11.92 -3.10 -0.17
N ASN A 60 12.94 -2.81 -0.97
CA ASN A 60 12.79 -2.06 -2.22
C ASN A 60 11.86 -2.77 -3.22
N LYS A 61 11.90 -4.11 -3.29
CA LYS A 61 10.98 -4.89 -4.12
C LYS A 61 9.54 -4.78 -3.61
N VAL A 62 9.33 -4.90 -2.30
CA VAL A 62 8.00 -4.74 -1.68
C VAL A 62 7.45 -3.33 -1.92
N LEU A 63 8.28 -2.29 -1.81
CA LEU A 63 7.91 -0.91 -2.13
C LEU A 63 7.45 -0.76 -3.59
N ARG A 64 8.16 -1.39 -4.52
CA ARG A 64 7.79 -1.35 -5.93
C ARG A 64 6.42 -1.99 -6.17
N ILE A 65 6.18 -3.18 -5.60
CA ILE A 65 4.89 -3.87 -5.68
C ILE A 65 3.75 -3.01 -5.11
N THR A 66 3.99 -2.35 -3.97
CA THR A 66 3.00 -1.45 -3.37
C THR A 66 2.73 -0.21 -4.23
N MET A 67 3.76 0.36 -4.86
CA MET A 67 3.60 1.48 -5.79
C MET A 67 2.78 1.08 -7.02
N ASP A 68 3.07 -0.07 -7.61
CA ASP A 68 2.34 -0.61 -8.76
C ASP A 68 0.86 -0.85 -8.40
N LEU A 69 0.61 -1.49 -7.25
CA LEU A 69 -0.75 -1.73 -6.75
C LEU A 69 -1.53 -0.43 -6.51
N ARG A 70 -0.87 0.61 -5.99
CA ARG A 70 -1.47 1.94 -5.80
C ARG A 70 -1.85 2.57 -7.13
N GLU A 71 -1.00 2.44 -8.15
CA GLU A 71 -1.25 3.01 -9.47
C GLU A 71 -2.43 2.30 -10.16
N ASP A 72 -2.47 0.97 -10.10
CA ASP A 72 -3.56 0.15 -10.64
C ASP A 72 -4.89 0.46 -9.96
N THR A 73 -4.90 0.56 -8.62
CA THR A 73 -6.09 0.96 -7.87
C THR A 73 -6.55 2.36 -8.27
N SER A 74 -5.61 3.29 -8.47
CA SER A 74 -5.92 4.66 -8.91
C SER A 74 -6.49 4.70 -10.33
N ARG A 75 -5.99 3.85 -11.24
CA ARG A 75 -6.54 3.67 -12.59
C ARG A 75 -7.96 3.10 -12.52
N ALA A 76 -8.18 2.04 -11.76
CA ALA A 76 -9.50 1.43 -11.58
C ALA A 76 -10.54 2.43 -11.02
N ILE A 77 -10.16 3.22 -10.01
CA ILE A 77 -11.03 4.28 -9.45
C ILE A 77 -11.40 5.33 -10.53
N ARG A 78 -10.43 5.74 -11.36
CA ARG A 78 -10.71 6.69 -12.45
C ARG A 78 -11.67 6.12 -13.48
N GLU A 79 -11.51 4.86 -13.85
CA GLU A 79 -12.43 4.18 -14.76
C GLU A 79 -13.83 4.04 -14.17
N LEU A 80 -13.95 3.64 -12.90
CA LEU A 80 -15.23 3.58 -12.20
C LEU A 80 -15.92 4.94 -12.16
N LYS A 81 -15.18 6.03 -11.87
CA LYS A 81 -15.71 7.39 -11.92
C LYS A 81 -16.18 7.77 -13.33
N LYS A 82 -15.44 7.39 -14.38
CA LYS A 82 -15.85 7.62 -15.77
C LYS A 82 -17.13 6.87 -16.12
N ARG A 83 -17.23 5.59 -15.74
CA ARG A 83 -18.43 4.76 -15.95
C ARG A 83 -19.63 5.30 -15.18
N GLY A 84 -19.45 5.67 -13.91
CA GLY A 84 -20.49 6.28 -13.08
C GLY A 84 -21.04 7.57 -13.67
N LYS A 85 -20.18 8.45 -14.19
CA LYS A 85 -20.62 9.65 -14.93
C LYS A 85 -21.41 9.30 -16.19
N GLY A 86 -21.00 8.26 -16.93
CA GLY A 86 -21.72 7.78 -18.10
C GLY A 86 -23.14 7.31 -17.72
N ILE A 87 -23.25 6.46 -16.69
CA ILE A 87 -24.55 5.98 -16.19
C ILE A 87 -25.44 7.15 -15.73
N MET A 88 -24.89 8.11 -14.99
CA MET A 88 -25.62 9.30 -14.53
C MET A 88 -26.13 10.18 -15.69
N ALA A 89 -25.41 10.24 -16.80
CA ALA A 89 -25.86 10.95 -18.00
C ALA A 89 -27.04 10.24 -18.69
N TYR A 90 -27.17 8.92 -18.55
CA TYR A 90 -28.32 8.16 -19.08
C TYR A 90 -29.53 8.19 -18.15
N THR A 91 -29.34 8.40 -16.85
CA THR A 91 -30.43 8.39 -15.86
C THR A 91 -30.94 9.77 -15.47
N ASP A 92 -30.39 10.86 -16.04
CA ASP A 92 -30.65 12.27 -15.68
C ASP A 92 -30.48 12.60 -14.18
N ILE A 93 -29.86 11.70 -13.41
CA ILE A 93 -29.57 11.90 -11.99
C ILE A 93 -28.15 12.47 -11.89
N TYR A 94 -28.03 13.78 -12.05
CA TYR A 94 -26.80 14.47 -11.69
C TYR A 94 -26.64 14.52 -10.16
N PRO A 95 -25.44 14.30 -9.62
CA PRO A 95 -25.21 14.43 -8.20
C PRO A 95 -25.52 15.86 -7.78
N LYS A 96 -26.48 16.03 -6.85
CA LYS A 96 -26.76 17.33 -6.23
C LYS A 96 -25.46 17.82 -5.61
N LYS A 97 -24.94 18.96 -6.08
CA LYS A 97 -23.82 19.64 -5.44
C LYS A 97 -24.25 19.93 -4.00
N ILE A 98 -23.74 19.17 -3.05
CA ILE A 98 -23.84 19.53 -1.63
C ILE A 98 -22.86 20.70 -1.49
N SER A 99 -23.34 21.91 -1.73
CA SER A 99 -22.61 23.10 -1.33
C SER A 99 -22.55 23.06 0.20
N LEU A 100 -21.40 22.68 0.74
CA LEU A 100 -21.03 23.04 2.11
C LEU A 100 -20.82 24.55 2.13
N GLY A 101 -21.92 25.29 2.03
CA GLY A 101 -21.95 26.72 2.21
C GLY A 101 -21.59 27.01 3.65
N SER A 102 -20.33 27.41 3.87
CA SER A 102 -19.91 28.02 5.13
C SER A 102 -20.85 29.21 5.40
N GLN A 103 -21.66 29.11 6.45
CA GLN A 103 -22.44 30.25 6.93
C GLN A 103 -21.45 31.31 7.40
N LYS A 104 -21.24 32.35 6.58
CA LYS A 104 -20.55 33.55 6.98
C LYS A 104 -21.45 34.28 7.98
N LYS A 105 -21.14 34.19 9.28
CA LYS A 105 -21.81 34.99 10.32
C LYS A 105 -21.46 36.47 10.08
N GLY A 106 -22.49 37.27 9.85
CA GLY A 106 -22.46 38.72 10.05
C GLY A 106 -22.77 39.08 11.49
#